data_AF-H5UQ30-F1
#
_entry.id   AF-H5UQ30-F1
#
_cell.length_a   1.000
_cell.length_b   1.000
_cell.length_c   1.000
_cell.angle_alpha   90.00
_cell.angle_beta   90.00
_cell.angle_gamma   90.00
#
_symmetry.space_group_name_H-M   'P 1'
#
loop_
_entity.id
_entity.type
_entity.pdbx_description
1 polymer ?
#
loop_
_entity_poly.entity_id
_entity_poly.type
_entity_poly.pdbx_seq_one_letter_code
_entity_poly.pdbx_strand_id
1 'polypeptide(L)' 'MYLDPTAGGVEDLLDRIVSGVRSSFTSAGARTIGEFHSRARVGVQSAAGSDEGRPRATSW' A
#
# COMPACT_ATOMS: atom_id res chain seq x y z
N MET A 1 -13.45 -16.06 10.89
CA MET A 1 -12.54 -15.06 10.32
C MET A 1 -11.42 -15.81 9.64
N TYR A 2 -11.31 -15.72 8.32
CA TYR A 2 -10.33 -16.51 7.56
C TYR A 2 -9.05 -15.69 7.41
N LEU A 3 -7.98 -16.14 8.08
CA LEU A 3 -6.62 -15.77 7.72
C LEU A 3 -6.18 -16.71 6.60
N ASP A 4 -5.39 -16.20 5.66
CA ASP A 4 -4.72 -17.06 4.68
C ASP A 4 -3.80 -18.01 5.46
N PRO A 5 -4.00 -19.34 5.34
CA PRO A 5 -3.26 -20.33 6.12
C PRO A 5 -1.75 -20.34 5.82
N THR A 6 -1.33 -19.71 4.73
CA THR A 6 0.07 -19.60 4.31
C THR A 6 0.68 -18.23 4.59
N ALA A 7 -0.12 -17.25 4.99
CA ALA A 7 0.33 -15.86 5.12
C ALA A 7 0.73 -15.45 6.55
N GLY A 8 0.83 -16.43 7.47
CA GLY A 8 1.18 -16.19 8.87
C GLY A 8 -0.01 -15.87 9.78
N GLY A 9 0.29 -15.33 10.97
CA GLY A 9 -0.69 -14.94 11.98
C GLY A 9 -1.26 -13.54 11.76
N VAL A 10 -2.04 -13.06 12.73
CA VAL A 10 -2.61 -11.70 12.71
C VAL A 10 -1.51 -10.65 12.77
N GLU A 11 -0.45 -10.92 13.53
CA GLU A 11 0.72 -10.07 13.68
C GLU A 11 1.43 -9.85 12.34
N ASP A 12 1.61 -10.91 11.54
CA ASP A 12 2.22 -10.82 10.20
C ASP A 12 1.34 -10.04 9.20
N LEU A 13 0.02 -10.11 9.38
CA LEU A 13 -0.92 -9.29 8.61
C LEU A 13 -0.81 -7.81 9.00
N LEU A 14 -0.81 -7.52 10.30
CA LEU A 14 -0.67 -6.16 10.81
C LEU A 14 0.65 -5.53 10.39
N ASP A 15 1.75 -6.28 10.46
CA ASP A 15 3.07 -5.77 10.08
C ASP A 15 3.12 -5.38 8.58
N ARG A 16 2.59 -6.23 7.69
CA ARG A 16 2.48 -5.90 6.26
C ARG A 16 1.67 -4.65 6.00
N ILE A 17 0.51 -4.52 6.65
CA ILE A 17 -0.35 -3.34 6.50
C ILE A 17 0.40 -2.09 6.97
N VAL A 18 0.99 -2.13 8.17
CA VAL A 18 1.69 -0.98 8.76
C VAL A 18 2.93 -0.60 7.95
N SER A 19 3.66 -1.59 7.43
CA SER A 19 4.80 -1.38 6.53
C SER A 19 4.39 -0.63 5.26
N GLY A 20 3.29 -1.03 4.62
CA GLY A 20 2.73 -0.33 3.45
C GLY A 20 2.29 1.10 3.75
N VAL A 21 1.66 1.32 4.91
CA VAL A 21 1.28 2.66 5.37
C VAL A 21 2.51 3.54 5.59
N ARG A 22 3.56 3.03 6.26
CA ARG A 22 4.81 3.77 6.48
C ARG A 22 5.53 4.11 5.19
N SER A 23 5.55 3.19 4.22
CA SER A 23 6.11 3.45 2.89
C SER A 23 5.40 4.63 2.21
N SER A 24 4.07 4.66 2.31
CA SER A 24 3.25 5.75 1.75
C SER A 24 3.58 7.12 2.38
N PHE A 25 3.89 7.16 3.69
CA PHE A 25 4.35 8.37 4.37
C PHE A 25 5.66 8.89 3.79
N THR A 26 6.61 8.00 3.50
CA THR A 26 7.87 8.35 2.82
C THR A 26 7.59 8.93 1.43
N SER A 27 6.73 8.30 0.63
CA SER A 27 6.36 8.81 -0.70
C SER A 27 5.69 10.18 -0.67
N ALA A 28 4.90 10.47 0.37
CA ALA A 28 4.28 11.78 0.57
C ALA A 28 5.21 12.80 1.26
N GLY A 29 6.41 12.39 1.68
CA GLY A 29 7.34 13.23 2.45
C GLY A 29 6.78 13.64 3.81
N ALA A 30 6.08 12.75 4.51
CA ALA A 30 5.42 13.00 5.79
C ALA A 30 6.04 12.19 6.94
N ARG A 31 6.19 12.82 8.11
CA ARG A 31 6.65 12.20 9.36
C ARG A 31 5.56 12.09 10.42
N THR A 32 4.42 12.74 10.19
CA THR A 32 3.26 12.73 11.09
C THR A 32 1.96 12.52 10.31
N ILE A 33 0.90 12.11 11.00
CA ILE A 33 -0.43 11.93 10.39
C ILE A 33 -0.95 13.26 9.79
N GLY A 34 -0.74 14.39 10.48
CA GLY A 34 -1.15 15.70 9.98
C GLY A 34 -0.37 16.13 8.72
N GLU A 35 0.93 15.84 8.67
CA GLU A 35 1.73 16.04 7.46
C GLU A 35 1.23 15.14 6.31
N PHE A 36 0.89 13.88 6.59
CA PHE A 36 0.38 12.96 5.57
C PHE A 36 -0.96 13.44 5.02
N HIS A 37 -1.90 13.82 5.88
CA HIS A 37 -3.21 14.35 5.47
C HIS A 37 -3.09 15.61 4.60
N SER A 38 -2.12 16.49 4.89
CA SER A 38 -1.94 17.74 4.13
C SER A 38 -1.14 17.56 2.84
N ARG A 39 -0.22 16.59 2.76
CA ARG A 39 0.71 16.43 1.63
C ARG A 39 0.32 15.32 0.66
N ALA A 40 -0.44 14.32 1.11
CA ALA A 40 -0.85 13.21 0.25
C ALA A 40 -1.66 13.72 -0.95
N ARG A 41 -1.29 13.27 -2.15
CA ARG A 41 -2.02 13.59 -3.39
C ARG A 41 -2.77 12.36 -3.85
N VAL A 42 -4.08 12.50 -3.99
CA VAL A 42 -4.96 11.47 -4.54
C VAL A 42 -5.36 11.90 -5.95
N GLY A 43 -5.10 11.04 -6.93
CA GLY A 43 -5.44 11.26 -8.33
C GLY A 43 -6.49 10.27 -8.81
N VAL A 44 -7.21 10.64 -9.88
CA VAL A 44 -8.08 9.72 -10.60
C VAL A 44 -7.24 9.01 -11.67
N GLN A 45 -7.34 7.69 -11.75
CA GLN A 45 -6.66 6.88 -12.75
C GLN A 45 -7.66 6.19 -13.67
N SER A 46 -7.29 6.01 -14.93
CA SER A 46 -8.04 5.17 -15.87
C SER A 46 -7.83 3.68 -15.55
N ALA A 47 -8.69 2.82 -16.09
CA ALA A 47 -8.52 1.37 -15.97
C ALA A 47 -7.15 0.89 -16.47
N ALA A 48 -6.68 1.45 -17.60
CA ALA A 48 -5.37 1.15 -18.15
C ALA A 48 -4.23 1.52 -17.17
N GLY A 49 -4.32 2.68 -16.50
CA GLY A 49 -3.35 3.08 -15.49
C GLY A 49 -3.36 2.17 -14.25
N SER A 50 -4.54 1.68 -13.84
CA SER A 50 -4.63 0.70 -12.76
C SER A 50 -4.00 -0.65 -13.14
N ASP A 51 -4.16 -1.10 -14.39
CA ASP A 51 -3.59 -2.36 -14.86
C ASP A 51 -2.08 -2.28 -15.11
N GLU A 52 -1.55 -1.09 -15.38
CA GLU A 52 -0.11 -0.84 -15.44
C GLU A 52 0.54 -0.98 -14.06
N GLY A 53 -0.10 -0.44 -13.01
CA GLY A 53 0.42 -0.48 -11.63
C GLY A 53 0.24 -1.83 -10.92
N ARG A 54 -0.52 -2.76 -11.49
CA ARG A 54 -0.72 -4.09 -10.88
C ARG A 54 0.52 -4.98 -11.06
N PRO A 55 0.89 -5.77 -10.04
CA PRO A 55 1.92 -6.79 -10.19
C PRO A 55 1.54 -7.75 -11.33
N ARG A 56 2.44 -7.96 -12.29
CA ARG A 56 2.24 -8.94 -13.37
C ARG A 56 2.88 -10.27 -12.98
N ALA A 57 2.16 -11.36 -13.19
CA ALA A 57 2.63 -12.71 -12.89
C ALA A 57 3.84 -13.14 -13.75
N THR A 58 4.00 -12.52 -14.92
CA THR A 58 5.07 -12.81 -15.87
C THR A 58 5.54 -11.51 -16.51
N SER A 59 6.86 -11.31 -16.60
CA SER A 59 7.49 -10.28 -17.42
C SER A 59 8.06 -10.91 -18.70
N TRP A 60 8.28 -10.08 -19.73
CA TRP A 60 8.91 -10.48 -20.99
C TRP A 60 10.41 -10.71 -20.81
#